data_AF-A0A1F3VMV5-F1
#
_entry.id   AF-A0A1F3VMV5-F1
#
_cell.length_a   1.000
_cell.length_b   1.000
_cell.length_c   1.000
_cell.angle_alpha   90.00
_cell.angle_beta   90.00
_cell.angle_gamma   90.00
#
_symmetry.space_group_name_H-M   'P 1'
#
loop_
_entity.id
_entity.type
_entity.pdbx_description
1 polymer ?
#
loop_
_entity_poly.entity_id
_entity_poly.type
_entity_poly.pdbx_seq_one_letter_code
_entity_poly.pdbx_strand_id
1 'polypeptide(L)'
;MIRGLDHFREYFRSCSENFILVGGVASYLLLNEAGAPRLRPTKDLDIVLIMKPSEVFLNAIKEYIKLGKYEIQRGSRDQATFYRFQKPKHDEFPIMIELFATTEADFKLFEGQHIIPVVNDAGIESLSAILLDEEYYAIIKKNAVEKDGIYILNEKALIPFKAKAYLEIKERGEDSKNWKKHRGDIINLAVTFLTEESKEKLTGRVREHFVEFMEHFKKEITLDIIKGASDQKIPMETIINLLEKTFL
;
A
#
# COMPACT_ATOMS: atom_id res chain seq x y z
N MET A 1 12.68 7.32 9.62
CA MET A 1 12.64 8.23 8.46
C MET A 1 12.73 7.41 7.18
N ILE A 2 11.84 7.66 6.21
CA ILE A 2 11.83 6.97 4.91
C ILE A 2 12.69 7.78 3.93
N ARG A 3 13.68 7.14 3.30
CA ARG A 3 14.59 7.82 2.37
C ARG A 3 13.81 8.46 1.22
N GLY A 4 14.09 9.74 0.98
CA GLY A 4 13.57 10.51 -0.14
C GLY A 4 12.09 10.87 -0.05
N LEU A 5 11.41 10.55 1.05
CA LEU A 5 9.99 10.89 1.23
C LEU A 5 9.79 12.40 1.35
N ASP A 6 10.63 13.11 2.10
CA ASP A 6 10.48 14.57 2.27
C ASP A 6 10.77 15.31 0.95
N HIS A 7 11.76 14.83 0.19
CA HIS A 7 12.04 15.34 -1.16
C HIS A 7 10.84 15.09 -2.10
N PHE A 8 10.26 13.89 -2.04
CA PHE A 8 9.07 13.55 -2.82
C PHE A 8 7.87 14.44 -2.45
N ARG A 9 7.60 14.64 -1.16
CA ARG A 9 6.53 15.51 -0.66
C ARG A 9 6.67 16.94 -1.18
N GLU A 10 7.86 17.51 -1.07
CA GLU A 10 8.10 18.88 -1.52
C GLU A 10 7.93 19.00 -3.03
N TYR A 11 8.46 18.04 -3.80
CA TYR A 11 8.36 18.06 -5.26
C TYR A 11 6.91 17.97 -5.76
N PHE A 12 6.06 17.19 -5.09
CA PHE A 12 4.68 16.94 -5.52
C PHE A 12 3.63 17.75 -4.75
N ARG A 13 4.05 18.72 -3.92
CA ARG A 13 3.15 19.48 -3.04
C ARG A 13 1.98 20.14 -3.77
N SER A 14 2.21 20.66 -4.98
CA SER A 14 1.18 21.37 -5.77
C SER A 14 0.26 20.45 -6.57
N CYS A 15 0.47 19.13 -6.54
CA CYS A 15 -0.33 18.15 -7.29
C CYS A 15 -0.57 16.86 -6.47
N SER A 16 -0.54 16.99 -5.14
CA SER A 16 -0.72 15.90 -4.17
C SER A 16 -2.05 15.17 -4.31
N GLU A 17 -3.07 15.82 -4.85
CA GLU A 17 -4.41 15.27 -5.08
C GLU A 17 -4.48 14.26 -6.23
N ASN A 18 -3.42 14.11 -7.03
CA ASN A 18 -3.40 13.23 -8.20
C ASN A 18 -2.97 11.80 -7.88
N PHE A 19 -2.49 11.55 -6.66
CA PHE A 19 -1.99 10.26 -6.24
C PHE A 19 -2.25 10.00 -4.76
N ILE A 20 -2.21 8.73 -4.39
CA ILE A 20 -2.31 8.28 -3.00
C ILE A 20 -1.15 7.34 -2.73
N LEU A 21 -0.37 7.59 -1.68
CA LEU A 21 0.59 6.60 -1.19
C LEU A 21 -0.15 5.49 -0.44
N VAL A 22 0.20 4.26 -0.77
CA VAL A 22 -0.41 3.06 -0.18
C VAL A 22 0.65 2.18 0.47
N GLY A 23 0.27 0.96 0.81
CA GLY A 23 1.22 -0.09 1.17
C GLY A 23 2.06 0.20 2.41
N GLY A 24 3.36 -0.06 2.30
CA GLY A 24 4.29 0.00 3.44
C GLY A 24 4.44 1.40 4.02
N VAL A 25 4.63 2.39 3.15
CA VAL A 25 4.90 3.79 3.54
C VAL A 25 3.70 4.41 4.25
N ALA A 26 2.49 4.20 3.71
CA ALA A 26 1.27 4.67 4.36
C ALA A 26 1.12 4.08 5.78
N SER A 27 1.38 2.77 5.92
CA SER A 27 1.35 2.10 7.24
C SER A 27 2.39 2.69 8.19
N TYR A 28 3.61 2.92 7.72
CA TYR A 28 4.69 3.50 8.51
C TYR A 28 4.34 4.91 9.00
N LEU A 29 3.80 5.76 8.12
CA LEU A 29 3.46 7.15 8.44
C LEU A 29 2.38 7.24 9.51
N LEU A 30 1.28 6.48 9.35
CA LEU A 30 0.22 6.43 10.36
C LEU A 30 0.77 5.97 11.71
N LEU A 31 1.45 4.83 11.73
CA LEU A 31 1.96 4.24 12.96
C LEU A 31 2.97 5.17 13.65
N ASN A 32 3.83 5.83 12.87
CA ASN A 32 4.81 6.77 13.40
C ASN A 32 4.14 8.01 14.02
N GLU A 33 3.12 8.56 13.36
CA GLU A 33 2.34 9.69 13.88
C GLU A 33 1.61 9.31 15.18
N ALA A 34 1.07 8.10 15.27
CA ALA A 34 0.41 7.58 16.46
C ALA A 34 1.38 7.21 17.60
N GLY A 35 2.69 7.37 17.41
CA GLY A 35 3.70 6.97 18.39
C GLY A 35 3.76 5.46 18.62
N ALA A 36 3.36 4.65 17.63
CA ALA A 36 3.39 3.20 17.74
C ALA A 36 4.83 2.72 17.95
N PRO A 37 5.08 1.83 18.92
CA PRO A 37 6.44 1.46 19.30
C PRO A 37 7.12 0.58 18.24
N ARG A 38 6.35 -0.11 17.41
CA ARG A 38 6.84 -0.96 16.33
C ARG A 38 6.55 -0.34 14.97
N LEU A 39 7.60 0.12 14.32
CA LEU A 39 7.59 0.61 12.95
C LEU A 39 8.36 -0.34 12.06
N ARG A 40 7.68 -0.95 11.08
CA ARG A 40 8.36 -1.78 10.09
C ARG A 40 8.99 -0.88 9.03
N PRO A 41 10.31 -0.99 8.77
CA PRO A 41 10.92 -0.25 7.67
C PRO A 41 10.36 -0.72 6.33
N THR A 42 10.26 0.23 5.42
CA THR A 42 9.85 0.04 4.02
C THR A 42 10.70 0.96 3.16
N LYS A 43 10.94 0.54 1.91
CA LYS A 43 11.79 1.27 0.97
C LYS A 43 11.02 1.70 -0.28
N ASP A 44 9.80 1.19 -0.42
CA ASP A 44 9.03 1.23 -1.66
C ASP A 44 7.92 2.26 -1.47
N LEU A 45 7.90 3.27 -2.33
CA LEU A 45 6.78 4.20 -2.41
C LEU A 45 5.77 3.58 -3.37
N ASP A 46 4.77 2.92 -2.80
CA ASP A 46 3.62 2.38 -3.52
C ASP A 46 2.64 3.53 -3.82
N ILE A 47 2.43 3.84 -5.09
CA ILE A 47 1.66 5.01 -5.54
C ILE A 47 0.51 4.58 -6.43
N VAL A 48 -0.71 4.85 -5.97
CA VAL A 48 -1.93 4.70 -6.77
C VAL A 48 -2.25 6.02 -7.45
N LEU A 49 -2.44 6.00 -8.77
CA LEU A 49 -2.97 7.14 -9.50
C LEU A 49 -4.50 7.22 -9.39
N ILE A 50 -5.03 8.42 -9.22
CA ILE A 50 -6.47 8.64 -9.39
C ILE A 50 -6.82 8.45 -10.88
N MET A 51 -7.98 7.88 -11.22
CA MET A 51 -8.40 7.50 -12.59
C MET A 51 -8.06 8.52 -13.70
N LYS A 52 -8.07 9.82 -13.40
CA LYS A 52 -7.75 10.89 -14.36
C LYS A 52 -6.77 11.86 -13.71
N PRO A 53 -5.48 11.51 -13.59
CA PRO A 53 -4.50 12.42 -13.03
C PRO A 53 -4.29 13.58 -14.01
N SER A 54 -4.00 14.77 -13.48
CA SER A 54 -3.72 15.95 -14.30
C SER A 54 -2.49 15.74 -15.18
N GLU A 55 -2.49 16.35 -16.37
CA GLU A 55 -1.33 16.35 -17.26
C GLU A 55 -0.10 16.98 -16.58
N VAL A 56 -0.34 17.98 -15.72
CA VAL A 56 0.69 18.62 -14.88
C VAL A 56 1.37 17.59 -13.99
N PHE A 57 0.60 16.76 -13.27
CA PHE A 57 1.16 15.69 -12.46
C PHE A 57 1.91 14.65 -13.30
N LEU A 58 1.31 14.21 -14.42
CA LEU A 58 1.93 13.22 -15.30
C LEU A 58 3.28 13.69 -15.85
N ASN A 59 3.42 14.97 -16.20
CA ASN A 59 4.68 15.53 -16.62
C ASN A 59 5.66 15.69 -15.44
N ALA A 60 5.18 16.12 -14.27
CA ALA A 60 5.99 16.25 -13.06
C ALA A 60 6.60 14.91 -12.62
N ILE A 61 5.82 13.82 -12.61
CA ILE A 61 6.32 12.50 -12.22
C ILE A 61 7.35 11.97 -13.23
N LYS A 62 7.14 12.17 -14.53
CA LYS A 62 8.14 11.77 -15.54
C LYS A 62 9.45 12.54 -15.35
N GLU A 63 9.37 13.85 -15.12
CA GLU A 63 10.57 14.66 -14.87
C GLU A 63 11.25 14.25 -13.56
N TYR A 64 10.49 13.94 -12.51
CA TYR A 64 11.03 13.42 -11.25
C TYR A 64 11.82 12.12 -11.45
N ILE A 65 11.26 11.17 -12.22
CA ILE A 65 11.95 9.91 -12.57
C ILE A 65 13.24 10.18 -13.37
N LYS A 66 13.20 11.14 -14.28
CA LYS A 66 14.37 11.53 -15.09
C LYS A 66 15.45 12.19 -14.23
N LEU A 67 15.09 13.12 -13.34
CA LEU A 67 16.00 13.79 -12.42
C LEU A 67 16.68 12.77 -11.48
N GLY A 68 15.92 11.81 -10.96
CA GLY A 68 16.43 10.73 -10.12
C GLY A 68 17.28 9.71 -10.88
N LYS A 69 17.23 9.70 -12.23
CA LYS A 69 17.95 8.75 -13.11
C LYS A 69 17.69 7.29 -12.73
N TYR A 70 16.42 6.98 -12.49
CA TYR A 70 15.99 5.63 -12.13
C TYR A 70 16.18 4.64 -13.28
N GLU A 71 16.53 3.40 -12.93
CA GLU A 71 16.29 2.25 -13.80
C GLU A 71 14.77 1.98 -13.84
N ILE A 72 14.23 1.77 -15.05
CA ILE A 72 12.77 1.66 -15.26
C ILE A 72 12.41 0.23 -15.62
N GLN A 73 11.38 -0.29 -14.95
CA GLN A 73 10.73 -1.54 -15.29
C GLN A 73 9.23 -1.31 -15.55
N ARG A 74 8.65 -2.04 -16.50
CA ARG A 74 7.21 -1.98 -16.82
C ARG A 74 6.64 -3.39 -16.87
N GLY A 75 5.46 -3.54 -16.30
CA GLY A 75 4.57 -4.68 -16.51
C GLY A 75 3.22 -4.19 -17.05
N SER A 76 2.47 -5.08 -17.70
CA SER A 76 1.12 -4.81 -18.17
C SER A 76 0.25 -6.05 -17.98
N ARG A 77 -1.00 -5.86 -17.54
CA ARG A 77 -2.02 -6.92 -17.48
C ARG A 77 -3.37 -6.32 -17.79
N ASP A 78 -4.13 -6.91 -18.71
CA ASP A 78 -5.47 -6.52 -19.18
C ASP A 78 -5.76 -5.00 -19.19
N GLN A 79 -6.14 -4.45 -18.03
CA GLN A 79 -6.58 -3.06 -17.84
C GLN A 79 -5.69 -2.21 -16.91
N ALA A 80 -4.54 -2.69 -16.46
CA ALA A 80 -3.60 -1.94 -15.62
C ALA A 80 -2.18 -1.94 -16.18
N THR A 81 -1.52 -0.79 -16.09
CA THR A 81 -0.08 -0.66 -16.34
C THR A 81 0.64 -0.38 -15.03
N PHE A 82 1.73 -1.13 -14.82
CA PHE A 82 2.58 -0.97 -13.65
C PHE A 82 3.98 -0.51 -14.07
N TYR A 83 4.50 0.48 -13.36
CA TYR A 83 5.88 0.93 -13.52
C TYR A 83 6.62 0.82 -12.19
N ARG A 84 7.79 0.19 -12.21
CA ARG A 84 8.73 0.19 -11.09
C ARG A 84 9.96 0.99 -11.47
N PHE A 85 10.27 2.01 -10.69
CA PHE A 85 11.44 2.85 -10.84
C PHE A 85 12.36 2.57 -9.65
N GLN A 86 13.58 2.09 -9.91
CA GLN A 86 14.51 1.66 -8.86
C GLN A 86 15.93 2.16 -9.12
N LYS A 87 16.77 2.06 -8.08
CA LYS A 87 18.19 2.45 -8.14
C LYS A 87 18.39 3.87 -8.69
N PRO A 88 17.82 4.90 -8.03
CA PRO A 88 18.13 6.27 -8.42
C PRO A 88 19.63 6.53 -8.31
N LYS A 89 20.17 7.41 -9.15
CA LYS A 89 21.58 7.84 -9.07
C LYS A 89 21.84 8.75 -7.87
N HIS A 90 20.78 9.35 -7.35
CA HIS A 90 20.82 10.44 -6.38
C HIS A 90 20.21 9.98 -5.04
N ASP A 91 20.84 10.34 -3.92
CA ASP A 91 20.49 9.81 -2.60
C ASP A 91 19.29 10.49 -1.94
N GLU A 92 18.96 11.71 -2.39
CA GLU A 92 17.76 12.45 -2.01
C GLU A 92 16.48 11.83 -2.58
N PHE A 93 16.59 10.93 -3.57
CA PHE A 93 15.44 10.27 -4.19
C PHE A 93 15.05 8.97 -3.46
N PRO A 94 13.74 8.62 -3.46
CA PRO A 94 13.24 7.33 -2.98
C PRO A 94 13.95 6.15 -3.63
N ILE A 95 14.28 5.11 -2.85
CA ILE A 95 15.01 3.93 -3.36
C ILE A 95 14.21 3.22 -4.47
N MET A 96 12.90 3.14 -4.28
CA MET A 96 11.97 2.53 -5.23
C MET A 96 10.65 3.29 -5.25
N ILE A 97 10.12 3.50 -6.45
CA ILE A 97 8.77 4.03 -6.69
C ILE A 97 8.03 3.00 -7.52
N GLU A 98 6.86 2.62 -7.04
CA GLU A 98 5.94 1.69 -7.68
C GLU A 98 4.68 2.47 -8.08
N LEU A 99 4.48 2.67 -9.37
CA LEU A 99 3.36 3.43 -9.92
C LEU A 99 2.33 2.48 -10.50
N PHE A 100 1.12 2.55 -9.95
CA PHE A 100 -0.01 1.76 -10.40
C PHE A 100 -1.02 2.66 -11.11
N ALA A 101 -1.21 2.42 -12.40
CA ALA A 101 -2.04 3.21 -13.29
C ALA A 101 -3.10 2.34 -13.99
N THR A 102 -4.32 2.85 -14.13
CA THR A 102 -5.34 2.23 -14.99
C THR A 102 -4.95 2.41 -16.47
N THR A 103 -5.48 1.58 -17.38
CA THR A 103 -5.22 1.70 -18.83
C THR A 103 -5.66 3.03 -19.42
N GLU A 104 -6.55 3.77 -18.76
CA GLU A 104 -6.97 5.11 -19.17
C GLU A 104 -5.91 6.19 -18.89
N ALA A 105 -4.89 5.92 -18.08
CA ALA A 105 -3.81 6.86 -17.83
C ALA A 105 -2.73 6.79 -18.94
N ASP A 106 -2.62 7.83 -19.78
CA ASP A 106 -1.63 7.93 -20.86
C ASP A 106 -0.21 8.20 -20.30
N PHE A 107 0.49 7.16 -19.87
CA PHE A 107 1.86 7.25 -19.35
C PHE A 107 2.94 6.86 -20.39
N LYS A 108 3.47 7.86 -21.10
CA LYS A 108 4.60 7.71 -22.05
C LYS A 108 5.94 8.10 -21.41
N LEU A 109 6.96 7.27 -21.60
CA LEU A 109 8.34 7.53 -21.14
C LEU A 109 9.05 8.56 -22.02
N PHE A 110 10.09 9.21 -21.48
CA PHE A 110 10.94 10.14 -22.25
C PHE A 110 12.00 9.41 -23.09
N GLU A 111 12.57 10.13 -24.05
CA GLU A 111 13.66 9.63 -24.90
C GLU A 111 14.89 9.23 -24.06
N GLY A 112 15.48 8.06 -24.34
CA GLY A 112 16.60 7.49 -23.59
C GLY A 112 16.22 6.71 -22.33
N GLN A 113 14.94 6.70 -21.94
CA GLN A 113 14.43 5.80 -20.91
C GLN A 113 14.03 4.46 -21.52
N HIS A 114 14.55 3.36 -20.97
CA HIS A 114 14.25 2.01 -21.44
C HIS A 114 13.57 1.20 -20.35
N ILE A 115 12.63 0.36 -20.77
CA ILE A 115 11.87 -0.53 -19.92
C ILE A 115 12.58 -1.87 -19.83
N ILE A 116 12.80 -2.34 -18.61
CA ILE A 116 13.14 -3.73 -18.33
C ILE A 116 11.85 -4.45 -17.89
N PRO A 117 11.48 -5.60 -18.46
CA PRO A 117 10.30 -6.33 -18.02
C PRO A 117 10.37 -6.67 -16.52
N VAL A 118 9.27 -6.46 -15.80
CA VAL A 118 9.15 -6.94 -14.42
C VAL A 118 8.99 -8.47 -14.47
N VAL A 119 9.94 -9.21 -13.90
CA VAL A 119 9.80 -10.65 -13.66
C VAL A 119 9.18 -10.84 -12.28
N ASN A 120 7.90 -11.17 -12.25
CA ASN A 120 7.04 -11.59 -11.13
C ASN A 120 7.63 -11.36 -9.72
N ASP A 121 7.49 -10.14 -9.21
CA ASP A 121 7.64 -9.86 -7.80
C ASP A 121 6.24 -9.81 -7.16
N ALA A 122 6.06 -10.63 -6.13
CA ALA A 122 4.82 -10.98 -5.44
C ALA A 122 3.86 -9.84 -5.02
N GLY A 123 4.37 -8.61 -4.90
CA GLY A 123 3.57 -7.45 -4.50
C GLY A 123 2.78 -6.79 -5.63
N ILE A 124 3.25 -6.94 -6.87
CA ILE A 124 2.75 -6.17 -8.02
C ILE A 124 1.40 -6.70 -8.51
N GLU A 125 1.18 -8.01 -8.42
CA GLU A 125 -0.07 -8.65 -8.87
C GLU A 125 -1.27 -8.25 -8.00
N SER A 126 -1.06 -8.04 -6.69
CA SER A 126 -2.16 -7.77 -5.76
C SER A 126 -2.75 -6.38 -5.93
N LEU A 127 -1.88 -5.37 -5.95
CA LEU A 127 -2.33 -3.98 -5.92
C LEU A 127 -2.89 -3.53 -7.29
N SER A 128 -2.38 -4.10 -8.39
CA SER A 128 -2.92 -3.82 -9.74
C SER A 128 -4.32 -4.43 -9.94
N ALA A 129 -4.58 -5.64 -9.45
CA ALA A 129 -5.92 -6.24 -9.47
C ALA A 129 -6.92 -5.47 -8.59
N ILE A 130 -6.46 -4.96 -7.46
CA ILE A 130 -7.24 -4.10 -6.54
C ILE A 130 -7.69 -2.80 -7.22
N LEU A 131 -6.86 -2.17 -8.06
CA LEU A 131 -7.23 -0.89 -8.71
C LEU A 131 -8.26 -1.03 -9.83
N LEU A 132 -8.43 -2.23 -10.38
CA LEU A 132 -9.42 -2.53 -11.42
C LEU A 132 -10.76 -2.96 -10.84
N ASP A 133 -10.84 -3.09 -9.51
CA ASP A 133 -12.05 -3.46 -8.81
C ASP A 133 -12.72 -2.21 -8.24
N GLU A 134 -13.95 -1.93 -8.67
CA GLU A 134 -14.73 -0.77 -8.24
C GLU A 134 -14.90 -0.69 -6.72
N GLU A 135 -15.02 -1.82 -6.03
CA GLU A 135 -15.22 -1.85 -4.58
C GLU A 135 -13.94 -1.51 -3.82
N TYR A 136 -12.81 -2.03 -4.28
CA TYR A 136 -11.50 -1.67 -3.76
C TYR A 136 -11.20 -0.19 -4.01
N TYR A 137 -11.52 0.30 -5.21
CA TYR A 137 -11.33 1.70 -5.55
C TYR A 137 -12.22 2.65 -4.73
N ALA A 138 -13.46 2.24 -4.43
CA ALA A 138 -14.34 2.98 -3.53
C ALA A 138 -13.74 3.12 -2.12
N ILE A 139 -13.12 2.05 -1.61
CA ILE A 139 -12.41 2.09 -0.32
C ILE A 139 -11.21 3.04 -0.38
N ILE A 140 -10.40 3.00 -1.45
CA ILE A 140 -9.26 3.92 -1.62
C ILE A 140 -9.72 5.37 -1.53
N LYS A 141 -10.75 5.73 -2.29
CA LYS A 141 -11.28 7.10 -2.32
C LYS A 141 -11.82 7.54 -0.95
N LYS A 142 -12.58 6.67 -0.28
CA LYS A 142 -13.20 6.98 1.01
C LYS A 142 -12.19 7.15 2.14
N ASN A 143 -11.09 6.41 2.08
CA ASN A 143 -10.14 6.25 3.18
C ASN A 143 -8.76 6.82 2.89
N ALA A 144 -8.65 7.70 1.88
CA ALA A 144 -7.49 8.55 1.69
C ALA A 144 -7.53 9.73 2.68
N VAL A 145 -6.44 9.96 3.37
CA VAL A 145 -6.26 11.05 4.34
C VAL A 145 -5.01 11.85 3.99
N GLU A 146 -5.09 13.18 4.13
CA GLU A 146 -3.95 14.06 3.91
C GLU A 146 -3.03 14.05 5.13
N LYS A 147 -1.73 13.86 4.90
CA LYS A 147 -0.66 13.82 5.91
C LYS A 147 0.61 14.45 5.35
N ASP A 148 1.04 15.55 5.95
CA ASP A 148 2.23 16.32 5.57
C ASP A 148 2.25 16.69 4.07
N GLY A 149 1.11 17.15 3.54
CA GLY A 149 0.98 17.64 2.16
C GLY A 149 0.84 16.55 1.09
N ILE A 150 0.65 15.29 1.48
CA ILE A 150 0.38 14.17 0.57
C ILE A 150 -0.77 13.30 1.07
N TYR A 151 -1.46 12.62 0.15
CA TYR A 151 -2.52 11.68 0.52
C TYR A 151 -1.96 10.28 0.76
N ILE A 152 -2.41 9.64 1.84
CA ILE A 152 -2.09 8.26 2.18
C ILE A 152 -3.38 7.49 2.52
N LEU A 153 -3.38 6.17 2.39
CA LEU A 153 -4.48 5.35 2.91
C LEU A 153 -4.43 5.23 4.44
N ASN A 154 -5.57 5.38 5.10
CA ASN A 154 -5.74 5.12 6.53
C ASN A 154 -5.84 3.60 6.85
N GLU A 155 -5.95 3.25 8.13
CA GLU A 155 -6.06 1.87 8.61
C GLU A 155 -7.25 1.10 8.02
N LYS A 156 -8.37 1.78 7.75
CA LYS A 156 -9.61 1.17 7.25
C LYS A 156 -9.47 0.67 5.82
N ALA A 157 -8.57 1.25 5.03
CA ALA A 157 -8.18 0.71 3.73
C ALA A 157 -6.95 -0.21 3.81
N LEU A 158 -5.94 0.17 4.59
CA LEU A 158 -4.70 -0.61 4.67
C LEU A 158 -4.91 -2.03 5.19
N ILE A 159 -5.79 -2.22 6.16
CA ILE A 159 -6.08 -3.55 6.74
C ILE A 159 -6.67 -4.51 5.69
N PRO A 160 -7.80 -4.21 5.00
CA PRO A 160 -8.33 -5.11 3.97
C PRO A 160 -7.39 -5.32 2.78
N PHE A 161 -6.56 -4.33 2.44
CA PHE A 161 -5.58 -4.45 1.36
C PHE A 161 -4.47 -5.43 1.74
N LYS A 162 -3.98 -5.35 2.98
CA LYS A 162 -3.01 -6.31 3.50
C LYS A 162 -3.61 -7.71 3.66
N ALA A 163 -4.90 -7.82 3.98
CA ALA A 163 -5.61 -9.10 4.03
C ALA A 163 -5.64 -9.77 2.65
N LYS A 164 -5.90 -9.01 1.58
CA LYS A 164 -5.83 -9.51 0.20
C LYS A 164 -4.40 -9.93 -0.17
N ALA A 165 -3.40 -9.09 0.07
CA ALA A 165 -2.00 -9.42 -0.20
C ALA A 165 -1.55 -10.68 0.56
N TYR A 166 -2.01 -10.85 1.80
CA TYR A 166 -1.76 -12.05 2.59
C TYR A 166 -2.30 -13.33 1.92
N LEU A 167 -3.54 -13.29 1.40
CA LEU A 167 -4.17 -14.44 0.76
C LEU A 167 -3.45 -14.82 -0.54
N GLU A 168 -3.15 -13.83 -1.39
CA GLU A 168 -2.48 -14.10 -2.66
C GLU A 168 -1.08 -14.69 -2.49
N ILE A 169 -0.29 -14.15 -1.55
CA ILE A 169 1.07 -14.66 -1.27
C ILE A 169 0.98 -16.12 -0.80
N LYS A 170 -0.07 -16.46 -0.05
CA LYS A 170 -0.31 -17.85 0.37
C LYS A 170 -0.73 -18.75 -0.79
N GLU A 171 -1.65 -18.29 -1.62
CA GLU A 171 -2.14 -19.04 -2.79
C GLU A 171 -0.99 -19.35 -3.76
N ARG A 172 -0.07 -18.40 -3.95
CA ARG A 172 1.14 -18.58 -4.77
C ARG A 172 2.21 -19.49 -4.15
N GLY A 173 2.06 -19.91 -2.89
CA GLY A 173 3.00 -20.80 -2.20
C GLY A 173 4.37 -20.17 -1.92
N GLU A 174 4.43 -18.84 -1.78
CA GLU A 174 5.67 -18.11 -1.51
C GLU A 174 6.22 -18.33 -0.08
N ASP A 175 7.42 -17.81 0.19
CA ASP A 175 8.01 -17.85 1.54
C ASP A 175 7.03 -17.26 2.57
N SER A 176 6.73 -18.05 3.59
CA SER A 176 5.83 -17.68 4.66
C SER A 176 6.15 -16.35 5.34
N LYS A 177 7.42 -15.91 5.32
CA LYS A 177 7.82 -14.59 5.83
C LYS A 177 7.04 -13.46 5.16
N ASN A 178 6.71 -13.60 3.86
CA ASN A 178 6.03 -12.57 3.08
C ASN A 178 4.57 -12.40 3.48
N TRP A 179 3.81 -13.46 3.73
CA TRP A 179 2.45 -13.29 4.22
C TRP A 179 2.43 -12.97 5.74
N LYS A 180 3.40 -13.50 6.51
CA LYS A 180 3.50 -13.22 7.96
C LYS A 180 3.73 -11.74 8.26
N LYS A 181 4.48 -10.99 7.42
CA LYS A 181 4.63 -9.54 7.57
C LYS A 181 3.29 -8.80 7.41
N HIS A 182 2.43 -9.20 6.47
CA HIS A 182 1.11 -8.57 6.29
C HIS A 182 0.20 -8.84 7.49
N ARG A 183 0.21 -10.07 8.01
CA ARG A 183 -0.51 -10.41 9.26
C ARG A 183 -0.04 -9.55 10.45
N GLY A 184 1.28 -9.39 10.60
CA GLY A 184 1.85 -8.54 11.64
C GLY A 184 1.45 -7.06 11.49
N ASP A 185 1.54 -6.52 10.29
CA ASP A 185 1.10 -5.16 9.99
C ASP A 185 -0.41 -4.95 10.30
N ILE A 186 -1.27 -5.92 9.95
CA ILE A 186 -2.72 -5.88 10.26
C ILE A 186 -2.96 -5.81 11.77
N ILE A 187 -2.27 -6.64 12.55
CA ILE A 187 -2.39 -6.62 14.01
C ILE A 187 -1.96 -5.25 14.55
N ASN A 188 -0.82 -4.73 14.10
CA ASN A 188 -0.29 -3.46 14.58
C ASN A 188 -1.23 -2.28 14.26
N LEU A 189 -1.76 -2.24 13.03
CA LEU A 189 -2.77 -1.25 12.64
C LEU A 189 -4.07 -1.39 13.45
N ALA A 190 -4.57 -2.61 13.61
CA ALA A 190 -5.81 -2.88 14.33
C ALA A 190 -5.71 -2.43 15.80
N VAL A 191 -4.63 -2.82 16.47
CA VAL A 191 -4.35 -2.49 17.86
C VAL A 191 -4.11 -0.99 18.07
N THR A 192 -3.53 -0.30 17.09
CA THR A 192 -3.20 1.13 17.22
C THR A 192 -4.40 2.03 16.94
N PHE A 193 -5.25 1.67 15.97
CA PHE A 193 -6.24 2.60 15.42
C PHE A 193 -7.70 2.16 15.57
N LEU A 194 -7.98 0.86 15.70
CA LEU A 194 -9.36 0.40 15.79
C LEU A 194 -9.88 0.50 17.22
N THR A 195 -11.12 0.97 17.33
CA THR A 195 -11.88 1.06 18.58
C THR A 195 -13.22 0.35 18.39
N GLU A 196 -14.00 0.21 19.45
CA GLU A 196 -15.35 -0.36 19.33
C GLU A 196 -16.30 0.49 18.47
N GLU A 197 -15.97 1.77 18.26
CA GLU A 197 -16.74 2.71 17.43
C GLU A 197 -16.30 2.68 15.96
N SER A 198 -15.17 2.04 15.65
CA SER A 198 -14.66 1.95 14.28
C SER A 198 -15.63 1.19 13.37
N LYS A 199 -15.94 1.80 12.22
CA LYS A 199 -16.86 1.24 11.21
C LYS A 199 -16.32 1.45 9.80
N GLU A 200 -16.21 0.36 9.06
CA GLU A 200 -15.92 0.30 7.62
C GLU A 200 -16.47 -1.03 7.06
N LYS A 201 -17.80 -1.17 7.03
CA LYS A 201 -18.43 -2.41 6.54
C LYS A 201 -18.07 -2.63 5.07
N LEU A 202 -17.32 -3.70 4.82
CA LEU A 202 -16.86 -4.09 3.48
C LEU A 202 -18.01 -4.73 2.70
N THR A 203 -17.99 -4.56 1.38
CA THR A 203 -18.95 -5.19 0.46
C THR A 203 -18.23 -5.99 -0.63
N GLY A 204 -19.01 -6.85 -1.31
CA GLY A 204 -18.60 -7.72 -2.43
C GLY A 204 -17.24 -8.39 -2.26
N ARG A 205 -16.38 -8.30 -3.28
CA ARG A 205 -15.10 -9.01 -3.37
C ARG A 205 -14.15 -8.63 -2.23
N VAL A 206 -14.16 -7.36 -1.81
CA VAL A 206 -13.33 -6.93 -0.67
C VAL A 206 -13.76 -7.66 0.61
N ARG A 207 -15.08 -7.76 0.83
CA ARG A 207 -15.64 -8.49 1.95
C ARG A 207 -15.34 -9.99 1.87
N GLU A 208 -15.47 -10.60 0.70
CA GLU A 208 -15.18 -12.02 0.47
C GLU A 208 -13.73 -12.35 0.85
N HIS A 209 -12.77 -11.59 0.32
CA HIS A 209 -11.37 -11.74 0.69
C HIS A 209 -11.13 -11.49 2.18
N PHE A 210 -11.83 -10.54 2.79
CA PHE A 210 -11.67 -10.28 4.21
C PHE A 210 -12.21 -11.41 5.10
N VAL A 211 -13.34 -12.01 4.72
CA VAL A 211 -13.89 -13.19 5.41
C VAL A 211 -12.92 -14.35 5.32
N GLU A 212 -12.41 -14.66 4.14
CA GLU A 212 -11.42 -15.73 3.95
C GLU A 212 -10.16 -15.45 4.79
N PHE A 213 -9.63 -14.23 4.76
CA PHE A 213 -8.52 -13.83 5.62
C PHE A 213 -8.83 -14.09 7.10
N MET A 214 -10.02 -13.73 7.59
CA MET A 214 -10.41 -13.92 8.99
C MET A 214 -10.45 -15.40 9.38
N GLU A 215 -10.85 -16.31 8.48
CA GLU A 215 -10.80 -17.75 8.73
C GLU A 215 -9.36 -18.26 8.94
N HIS A 216 -8.41 -17.79 8.11
CA HIS A 216 -7.00 -18.10 8.30
C HIS A 216 -6.43 -17.45 9.56
N PHE A 217 -6.76 -16.18 9.78
CA PHE A 217 -6.24 -15.38 10.90
C PHE A 217 -6.60 -16.00 12.24
N LYS A 218 -7.86 -16.40 12.44
CA LYS A 218 -8.35 -17.03 13.67
C LYS A 218 -7.66 -18.36 13.98
N LYS A 219 -7.31 -19.15 12.96
CA LYS A 219 -6.61 -20.44 13.13
C LYS A 219 -5.14 -20.26 13.51
N GLU A 220 -4.56 -19.09 13.21
CA GLU A 220 -3.12 -18.89 13.29
C GLU A 220 -2.68 -17.94 14.40
N ILE A 221 -3.54 -17.02 14.82
CA ILE A 221 -3.18 -15.99 15.78
C ILE A 221 -2.85 -16.61 17.14
N THR A 222 -1.72 -16.18 17.71
CA THR A 222 -1.24 -16.60 19.04
C THR A 222 -0.73 -15.39 19.81
N LEU A 223 -0.56 -15.53 21.13
CA LEU A 223 0.01 -14.46 21.95
C LEU A 223 1.41 -14.03 21.49
N ASP A 224 2.23 -14.96 21.00
CA ASP A 224 3.58 -14.64 20.51
C ASP A 224 3.55 -13.86 19.20
N ILE A 225 2.57 -14.13 18.33
CA ILE A 225 2.36 -13.35 17.11
C ILE A 225 1.94 -11.92 17.47
N ILE A 226 1.04 -11.75 18.44
CA ILE A 226 0.59 -10.43 18.90
C ILE A 226 1.77 -9.64 19.47
N LYS A 227 2.56 -10.24 20.36
CA LYS A 227 3.78 -9.63 20.93
C LYS A 227 4.82 -9.28 19.85
N GLY A 228 4.88 -10.07 18.77
CA GLY A 228 5.75 -9.80 17.64
C GLY A 228 5.29 -8.59 16.81
N ALA A 229 3.99 -8.32 16.77
CA ALA A 229 3.39 -7.28 15.96
C ALA A 229 3.17 -5.95 16.70
N SER A 230 2.89 -5.99 18.00
CA SER A 230 2.64 -4.82 18.85
C SER A 230 3.16 -5.04 20.27
N ASP A 231 3.61 -3.98 20.93
CA ASP A 231 3.98 -4.04 22.35
C ASP A 231 2.78 -3.80 23.28
N GLN A 232 1.61 -3.49 22.71
CA GLN A 232 0.38 -3.35 23.50
C GLN A 232 -0.13 -4.72 23.94
N LYS A 233 -0.50 -4.82 25.23
CA LYS A 233 -1.04 -6.06 25.82
C LYS A 233 -2.54 -6.16 25.58
N ILE A 234 -2.94 -6.41 24.34
CA ILE A 234 -4.35 -6.59 23.97
C ILE A 234 -4.70 -8.08 23.88
N PRO A 235 -5.83 -8.53 24.48
CA PRO A 235 -6.30 -9.90 24.33
C PRO A 235 -6.56 -10.26 22.87
N MET A 236 -6.26 -11.51 22.51
CA MET A 236 -6.49 -12.04 21.16
C MET A 236 -7.94 -11.85 20.69
N GLU A 237 -8.90 -12.19 21.56
CA GLU A 237 -10.33 -12.02 21.31
C GLU A 237 -10.70 -10.56 21.02
N THR A 238 -10.06 -9.60 21.67
CA THR A 238 -10.31 -8.18 21.42
C THR A 238 -9.90 -7.80 20.01
N ILE A 239 -8.75 -8.26 19.52
CA ILE A 239 -8.27 -7.97 18.16
C ILE A 239 -9.21 -8.59 17.12
N ILE A 240 -9.61 -9.85 17.33
CA ILE A 240 -10.56 -10.55 16.46
C ILE A 240 -11.88 -9.77 16.40
N ASN A 241 -12.43 -9.41 17.56
CA ASN A 241 -13.69 -8.67 17.65
C ASN A 241 -13.60 -7.27 17.00
N LEU A 242 -12.48 -6.56 17.15
CA LEU A 242 -12.27 -5.25 16.51
C LEU A 242 -12.27 -5.39 14.99
N LEU A 243 -11.56 -6.37 14.44
CA LEU A 243 -11.52 -6.63 13.00
C LEU A 243 -12.91 -7.00 12.46
N GLU A 244 -13.62 -7.92 13.12
CA GLU A 244 -14.96 -8.33 12.68
C GLU A 244 -15.97 -7.18 12.79
N LYS A 245 -16.08 -6.52 13.93
CA LYS A 245 -17.04 -5.42 14.11
C LYS A 245 -16.76 -4.26 13.15
N THR A 246 -15.50 -3.96 12.86
CA THR A 246 -15.15 -2.87 11.95
C THR A 246 -15.54 -3.22 10.52
N PHE A 247 -15.19 -4.42 10.04
CA PHE A 247 -15.17 -4.73 8.61
C PHE A 247 -16.29 -5.65 8.11
N LEU A 248 -16.91 -6.47 8.97
CA LEU A 248 -17.93 -7.47 8.61
C LEU A 248 -19.30 -7.13 9.19
#